data_AF-A7XZT8-F1
#
_entry.id   AF-A7XZT8-F1
#
_cell.length_a   1.000
_cell.length_b   1.000
_cell.length_c   1.000
_cell.angle_alpha   90.00
_cell.angle_beta   90.00
_cell.angle_gamma   90.00
#
_symmetry.space_group_name_H-M   'P 1'
#
loop_
_entity.id
_entity.type
_entity.pdbx_description
1 polymer ?
#
loop_
_entity_poly.entity_id
_entity_poly.type
_entity_poly.pdbx_seq_one_letter_code
_entity_poly.pdbx_strand_id
1 'polypeptide(L)'
;KEMPGISISTSWDRKVLETSLSSIVGSVSSEKAGLPAEEVDTYLKKGYSLNDRVGTSYLEKQYEETLQGKRSVKEIHLDKYGNMESVDTIEEGSKGNNIKLTIDLAFQDSVDALLKSYFNSELGNGGAKYSEGVYAVALNPKTGAVLSMSGLKHDLNTGELTPDSLGTVTNVFIPGSVVKAATISSGWENGVLSGNQTLTDQPIVFQGSAPIYSWYKLAYGSFPITAVEALEYSSNAYMVQTALGIMGQTYQPNMFVGTSNLETAMGKLRATFGEYGLGAATGIDLPDESTGFVPKEYSFANYITNAFGQFDNYTPMQLAQYVATIANDGVRVAPRIVEGIYGNNDKGGLGELIQAIDTKEINKVNISESDMAILHQGFYQVSHGTSPLTTGRAFSDGATVSISGKTGTGESYVAGGQEANNTNAVAYAPTENPQIAVAVVFPHNTNLTKNVGPAIARDIINLYNQHH
;
A
#
# COMPACT_ATOMS: atom_id res chain seq x y z
N LYS A 1 -38.96 47.33 -9.19
CA LYS A 1 -38.46 45.95 -9.41
C LYS A 1 -38.05 45.86 -10.88
N GLU A 2 -36.77 46.09 -11.18
CA GLU A 2 -36.30 46.32 -12.56
C GLU A 2 -36.08 45.02 -13.36
N MET A 3 -36.07 43.86 -12.70
CA MET A 3 -35.95 42.54 -13.35
C MET A 3 -36.85 41.49 -12.65
N PRO A 4 -38.12 41.33 -13.08
CA PRO A 4 -39.01 40.30 -12.56
C PRO A 4 -38.40 38.90 -12.77
N GLY A 5 -38.27 38.12 -11.69
CA GLY A 5 -37.69 36.77 -11.72
C GLY A 5 -36.24 36.66 -11.25
N ILE A 6 -35.55 37.79 -10.97
CA ILE A 6 -34.20 37.77 -10.39
C ILE A 6 -34.25 37.91 -8.87
N SER A 7 -33.52 37.04 -8.17
CA SER A 7 -33.26 37.10 -6.73
C SER A 7 -31.77 36.86 -6.43
N ILE A 8 -31.29 37.37 -5.30
CA ILE A 8 -29.95 37.08 -4.78
C ILE A 8 -30.08 35.95 -3.76
N SER A 9 -29.26 34.91 -3.90
CA SER A 9 -29.11 33.83 -2.93
C SER A 9 -27.65 33.70 -2.50
N THR A 10 -27.40 32.99 -1.41
CA THR A 10 -26.06 32.61 -0.98
C THR A 10 -25.78 31.19 -1.46
N SER A 11 -24.73 31.02 -2.26
CA SER A 11 -24.16 29.70 -2.60
C SER A 11 -22.70 29.66 -2.15
N TRP A 12 -22.10 28.47 -2.21
CA TRP A 12 -20.70 28.23 -1.86
C TRP A 12 -19.94 27.71 -3.07
N ASP A 13 -18.63 27.91 -3.11
CA ASP A 13 -17.74 27.23 -4.05
C ASP A 13 -16.76 26.37 -3.25
N ARG A 14 -16.57 25.12 -3.69
CA ARG A 14 -15.59 24.21 -3.10
C ARG A 14 -14.30 24.30 -3.89
N LYS A 15 -13.24 24.78 -3.23
CA LYS A 15 -11.89 24.87 -3.79
C LYS A 15 -10.92 24.02 -2.97
N VAL A 16 -10.16 23.17 -3.65
CA VAL A 16 -9.05 22.43 -3.05
C VAL A 16 -7.81 23.32 -3.06
N LEU A 17 -7.09 23.38 -1.94
CA LEU A 17 -5.86 24.15 -1.82
C LEU A 17 -4.68 23.36 -2.42
N GLU A 18 -3.73 24.06 -3.03
CA GLU A 18 -2.51 23.47 -3.57
C GLU A 18 -1.60 22.99 -2.43
N THR A 19 -1.68 21.70 -2.14
CA THR A 19 -0.91 20.99 -1.12
C THR A 19 -0.59 19.59 -1.64
N SER A 20 0.37 18.89 -1.05
CA SER A 20 0.70 17.49 -1.39
C SER A 20 -0.48 16.54 -1.22
N LEU A 21 -1.43 16.87 -0.33
CA LEU A 21 -2.64 16.08 -0.08
C LEU A 21 -3.81 16.39 -1.03
N SER A 22 -3.66 17.38 -1.91
CA SER A 22 -4.74 17.83 -2.81
C SER A 22 -5.32 16.71 -3.68
N SER A 23 -4.48 15.76 -4.09
CA SER A 23 -4.86 14.58 -4.87
C SER A 23 -5.77 13.62 -4.11
N ILE A 24 -5.62 13.52 -2.78
CA ILE A 24 -6.36 12.60 -1.92
C ILE A 24 -7.70 13.19 -1.47
N VAL A 25 -7.83 14.53 -1.43
CA VAL A 25 -9.09 15.19 -1.06
C VAL A 25 -10.22 14.75 -1.99
N GLY A 26 -9.99 14.81 -3.30
CA GLY A 26 -11.01 14.58 -4.31
C GLY A 26 -11.84 15.82 -4.61
N SER A 27 -13.03 15.58 -5.18
CA SER A 27 -13.87 16.64 -5.74
C SER A 27 -15.32 16.47 -5.35
N VAL A 28 -16.05 17.57 -5.47
CA VAL A 28 -17.50 17.68 -5.22
C VAL A 28 -18.17 18.14 -6.50
N SER A 29 -19.36 17.63 -6.81
CA SER A 29 -20.10 18.05 -8.00
C SER A 29 -20.43 19.53 -7.94
N SER A 30 -20.39 20.19 -9.10
CA SER A 30 -20.75 21.61 -9.20
C SER A 30 -22.26 21.82 -9.01
N GLU A 31 -22.67 23.00 -8.56
CA GLU A 31 -24.09 23.34 -8.41
C GLU A 31 -24.86 23.20 -9.73
N LYS A 32 -24.20 23.50 -10.85
CA LYS A 32 -24.75 23.33 -12.19
C LYS A 32 -24.93 21.86 -12.58
N ALA A 33 -24.05 20.99 -12.10
CA ALA A 33 -24.12 19.56 -12.40
C ALA A 33 -25.17 18.86 -11.53
N GLY A 34 -25.28 19.23 -10.24
CA GLY A 34 -26.13 18.54 -9.29
C GLY A 34 -25.62 17.13 -9.00
N LEU A 35 -26.53 16.17 -8.87
CA LEU A 35 -26.18 14.78 -8.66
C LEU A 35 -25.58 14.13 -9.93
N PRO A 36 -24.48 13.37 -9.81
CA PRO A 36 -23.92 12.60 -10.93
C PRO A 36 -24.94 11.58 -11.46
N ALA A 37 -25.10 11.52 -12.78
CA ALA A 37 -26.16 10.74 -13.42
C ALA A 37 -26.01 9.23 -13.16
N GLU A 38 -24.77 8.76 -13.06
CA GLU A 38 -24.40 7.38 -12.78
C GLU A 38 -24.82 6.89 -11.38
N GLU A 39 -25.01 7.79 -10.41
CA GLU A 39 -25.32 7.45 -9.01
C GLU A 39 -26.62 8.11 -8.51
N VAL A 40 -27.39 8.76 -9.39
CA VAL A 40 -28.55 9.58 -9.02
C VAL A 40 -29.58 8.79 -8.21
N ASP A 41 -29.90 7.57 -8.62
CA ASP A 41 -30.88 6.71 -7.94
C ASP A 41 -30.44 6.34 -6.52
N THR A 42 -29.14 6.19 -6.29
CA THR A 42 -28.57 5.89 -4.98
C THR A 42 -28.74 7.08 -4.05
N TYR A 43 -28.40 8.28 -4.52
CA TYR A 43 -28.54 9.52 -3.75
C TYR A 43 -30.01 9.86 -3.49
N LEU A 44 -30.90 9.73 -4.47
CA LEU A 44 -32.34 9.95 -4.29
C LEU A 44 -32.92 9.01 -3.23
N LYS A 45 -32.51 7.73 -3.21
CA LYS A 45 -32.90 6.78 -2.15
C LYS A 45 -32.40 7.18 -0.77
N LYS A 46 -31.23 7.84 -0.68
CA LYS A 46 -30.69 8.43 0.55
C LYS A 46 -31.38 9.74 0.96
N GLY A 47 -32.34 10.24 0.17
CA GLY A 47 -33.10 11.47 0.47
C GLY A 47 -32.47 12.75 -0.09
N TYR A 48 -31.49 12.63 -0.98
CA TYR A 48 -30.93 13.78 -1.69
C TYR A 48 -31.95 14.32 -2.72
N SER A 49 -31.84 15.62 -3.00
CA SER A 49 -32.50 16.33 -4.09
C SER A 49 -31.60 16.30 -5.33
N LEU A 50 -32.22 16.39 -6.51
CA LEU A 50 -31.50 16.34 -7.80
C LEU A 50 -30.45 17.45 -7.97
N ASN A 51 -30.67 18.61 -7.34
CA ASN A 51 -29.77 19.76 -7.41
C ASN A 51 -28.68 19.75 -6.33
N ASP A 52 -28.51 18.64 -5.64
CA ASP A 52 -27.50 18.54 -4.59
C ASP A 52 -26.10 18.42 -5.14
N ARG A 53 -25.17 18.92 -4.32
CA ARG A 53 -23.75 18.74 -4.54
C ARG A 53 -23.23 17.67 -3.61
N VAL A 54 -22.52 16.70 -4.17
CA VAL A 54 -22.03 15.52 -3.46
C VAL A 54 -20.58 15.25 -3.82
N GLY A 55 -19.83 14.63 -2.91
CA GLY A 55 -18.50 14.12 -3.18
C GLY A 55 -18.51 13.12 -4.33
N THR A 56 -17.71 13.36 -5.37
CA THR A 56 -17.64 12.49 -6.55
C THR A 56 -16.41 11.58 -6.55
N SER A 57 -15.41 11.87 -5.72
CA SER A 57 -14.15 11.12 -5.67
C SER A 57 -13.46 11.20 -4.30
N TYR A 58 -12.65 10.18 -4.00
CA TYR A 58 -11.75 10.09 -2.83
C TYR A 58 -12.40 10.47 -1.50
N LEU A 59 -11.75 11.28 -0.66
CA LEU A 59 -12.25 11.59 0.69
C LEU A 59 -13.58 12.33 0.70
N GLU A 60 -13.82 13.23 -0.26
CA GLU A 60 -15.12 13.92 -0.38
C GLU A 60 -16.26 12.91 -0.56
N LYS A 61 -16.06 11.88 -1.40
CA LYS A 61 -17.05 10.81 -1.61
C LYS A 61 -17.13 9.86 -0.43
N GLN A 62 -15.97 9.46 0.11
CA GLN A 62 -15.90 8.48 1.19
C GLN A 62 -16.63 8.96 2.46
N TYR A 63 -16.44 10.23 2.81
CA TYR A 63 -16.98 10.83 4.02
C TYR A 63 -18.18 11.75 3.75
N GLU A 64 -18.85 11.58 2.60
CA GLU A 64 -20.00 12.38 2.15
C GLU A 64 -21.07 12.54 3.26
N GLU A 65 -21.46 11.45 3.93
CA GLU A 65 -22.49 11.49 4.98
C GLU A 65 -22.10 12.34 6.21
N THR A 66 -20.80 12.51 6.43
CA THR A 66 -20.26 13.33 7.53
C THR A 66 -20.02 14.77 7.09
N LEU A 67 -19.54 14.97 5.87
CA LEU A 67 -19.15 16.26 5.30
C LEU A 67 -20.36 17.06 4.80
N GLN A 68 -21.43 16.39 4.39
CA GLN A 68 -22.62 17.03 3.88
C GLN A 68 -23.32 17.85 4.97
N GLY A 69 -23.55 19.14 4.68
CA GLY A 69 -24.32 20.02 5.55
C GLY A 69 -25.81 19.66 5.56
N LYS A 70 -26.48 19.89 6.69
CA LYS A 70 -27.93 19.78 6.76
C LYS A 70 -28.57 20.93 6.01
N ARG A 71 -29.58 20.62 5.20
CA ARG A 71 -30.31 21.65 4.44
C ARG A 71 -31.25 22.43 5.33
N SER A 72 -31.47 23.68 4.94
CA SER A 72 -32.65 24.39 5.41
C SER A 72 -33.87 23.89 4.64
N VAL A 73 -34.91 23.50 5.37
CA VAL A 73 -36.21 23.13 4.81
C VAL A 73 -37.16 24.29 5.03
N LYS A 74 -37.76 24.79 3.95
CA LYS A 74 -38.72 25.89 3.99
C LYS A 74 -40.02 25.50 3.31
N GLU A 75 -41.14 25.83 3.92
CA GLU A 75 -42.48 25.67 3.36
C GLU A 75 -43.00 27.03 2.89
N ILE A 76 -43.57 27.07 1.69
CA ILE A 76 -44.07 28.30 1.08
C ILE A 76 -45.59 28.21 1.02
N HIS A 77 -46.27 29.10 1.72
CA HIS A 77 -47.73 29.21 1.66
C HIS A 77 -48.13 30.16 0.54
N LEU A 78 -49.06 29.70 -0.30
CA LEU A 78 -49.58 30.43 -1.45
C LEU A 78 -51.05 30.76 -1.25
N ASP A 79 -51.48 31.94 -1.68
CA ASP A 79 -52.89 32.30 -1.72
C ASP A 79 -53.66 31.54 -2.81
N LYS A 80 -54.98 31.68 -2.84
CA LYS A 80 -55.87 31.07 -3.85
C LYS A 80 -55.60 31.52 -5.30
N TYR A 81 -54.75 32.51 -5.52
CA TYR A 81 -54.33 33.03 -6.82
C TYR A 81 -52.89 32.62 -7.17
N GLY A 82 -52.20 31.87 -6.29
CA GLY A 82 -50.83 31.43 -6.46
C GLY A 82 -49.76 32.45 -6.06
N ASN A 83 -50.13 33.57 -5.41
CA ASN A 83 -49.16 34.52 -4.89
C ASN A 83 -48.61 34.03 -3.54
N MET A 84 -47.32 34.28 -3.30
CA MET A 84 -46.65 33.95 -2.05
C MET A 84 -47.21 34.77 -0.88
N GLU A 85 -47.73 34.07 0.14
CA GLU A 85 -48.31 34.66 1.36
C GLU A 85 -47.30 34.67 2.51
N SER A 86 -46.66 33.53 2.79
CA SER A 86 -45.62 33.40 3.81
C SER A 86 -44.59 32.32 3.45
N VAL A 87 -43.43 32.38 4.10
CA VAL A 87 -42.39 31.35 4.02
C VAL A 87 -42.00 30.96 5.43
N ASP A 88 -42.27 29.72 5.79
CA ASP A 88 -41.93 29.18 7.11
C ASP A 88 -40.67 28.32 7.01
N THR A 89 -39.74 28.53 7.95
CA THR A 89 -38.53 27.69 8.03
C THR A 89 -38.82 26.54 8.97
N ILE A 90 -38.97 25.34 8.40
CA ILE A 90 -39.21 24.10 9.16
C ILE A 90 -37.91 23.65 9.82
N GLU A 91 -36.81 23.69 9.07
CA GLU A 91 -35.47 23.34 9.59
C GLU A 91 -34.45 24.39 9.13
N GLU A 92 -33.59 24.79 10.07
CA GLU A 92 -32.44 25.61 9.74
C GLU A 92 -31.30 24.76 9.17
N GLY A 93 -30.62 25.28 8.16
CA GLY A 93 -29.45 24.62 7.59
C GLY A 93 -28.25 24.77 8.51
N SER A 94 -27.41 23.73 8.56
CA SER A 94 -26.16 23.75 9.33
C SER A 94 -24.99 23.29 8.47
N LYS A 95 -23.81 23.85 8.74
CA LYS A 95 -22.56 23.36 8.14
C LYS A 95 -22.35 21.88 8.50
N GLY A 96 -21.79 21.11 7.57
CA GLY A 96 -21.39 19.73 7.83
C GLY A 96 -20.26 19.63 8.87
N ASN A 97 -19.96 18.41 9.29
CA ASN A 97 -18.84 18.19 10.18
C ASN A 97 -17.51 18.31 9.43
N ASN A 98 -16.43 18.53 10.16
CA ASN A 98 -15.09 18.53 9.64
C ASN A 98 -14.44 17.16 9.88
N ILE A 99 -13.46 16.79 9.07
CA ILE A 99 -12.59 15.63 9.30
C ILE A 99 -11.16 16.11 9.53
N LYS A 100 -10.44 15.45 10.43
CA LYS A 100 -8.99 15.63 10.63
C LYS A 100 -8.28 14.38 10.11
N LEU A 101 -7.23 14.57 9.33
CA LEU A 101 -6.46 13.45 8.78
C LEU A 101 -5.40 12.96 9.78
N THR A 102 -4.91 11.74 9.57
CA THR A 102 -3.77 11.17 10.29
C THR A 102 -2.42 11.70 9.78
N ILE A 103 -2.42 12.26 8.56
CA ILE A 103 -1.21 12.70 7.86
C ILE A 103 -0.82 14.12 8.30
N ASP A 104 0.42 14.27 8.76
CA ASP A 104 1.04 15.59 8.95
C ASP A 104 1.60 16.11 7.61
N LEU A 105 1.23 17.34 7.26
CA LEU A 105 1.57 17.91 5.96
C LEU A 105 3.08 18.14 5.80
N ALA A 106 3.78 18.55 6.86
CA ALA A 106 5.22 18.81 6.79
C ALA A 106 6.01 17.50 6.65
N PHE A 107 5.55 16.43 7.31
CA PHE A 107 6.12 15.10 7.13
C PHE A 107 5.89 14.58 5.70
N GLN A 108 4.66 14.67 5.18
CA GLN A 108 4.34 14.31 3.79
C GLN A 108 5.23 15.07 2.79
N ASP A 109 5.33 16.40 2.90
CA ASP A 109 6.13 17.23 2.00
C ASP A 109 7.63 16.86 2.05
N SER A 110 8.13 16.49 3.24
CA SER A 110 9.52 16.05 3.42
C SER A 110 9.78 14.69 2.76
N VAL A 111 8.82 13.75 2.84
CA VAL A 111 8.90 12.46 2.14
C VAL A 111 8.81 12.65 0.62
N ASP A 112 7.94 13.53 0.12
CA ASP A 112 7.83 13.84 -1.31
C ASP A 112 9.15 14.44 -1.86
N ALA A 113 9.77 15.36 -1.10
CA ALA A 113 11.07 15.94 -1.45
C ALA A 113 12.19 14.88 -1.44
N LEU A 114 12.18 13.96 -0.47
CA LEU A 114 13.11 12.84 -0.40
C LEU A 114 12.99 11.93 -1.63
N LEU A 115 11.77 11.51 -1.99
CA LEU A 115 11.53 10.69 -3.18
C LEU A 115 12.00 11.39 -4.45
N LYS A 116 11.70 12.68 -4.60
CA LYS A 116 12.16 13.48 -5.73
C LYS A 116 13.68 13.58 -5.80
N SER A 117 14.36 13.70 -4.65
CA SER A 117 15.82 13.73 -4.59
C SER A 117 16.43 12.41 -5.09
N TYR A 118 15.96 11.28 -4.55
CA TYR A 118 16.42 9.95 -4.95
C TYR A 118 16.11 9.64 -6.42
N PHE A 119 14.91 9.98 -6.90
CA PHE A 119 14.54 9.75 -8.29
C PHE A 119 15.40 10.55 -9.26
N ASN A 120 15.67 11.84 -8.95
CA ASN A 120 16.57 12.65 -9.76
C ASN A 120 18.02 12.14 -9.76
N SER A 121 18.48 11.61 -8.62
CA SER A 121 19.81 10.97 -8.54
C SER A 121 19.90 9.76 -9.48
N GLU A 122 18.89 8.90 -9.48
CA GLU A 122 18.83 7.73 -10.37
C GLU A 122 18.56 8.10 -11.83
N LEU A 123 17.85 9.19 -12.11
CA LEU A 123 17.76 9.73 -13.48
C LEU A 123 19.12 10.24 -13.95
N GLY A 124 19.84 10.98 -13.09
CA GLY A 124 21.13 11.57 -13.41
C GLY A 124 22.23 10.54 -13.68
N ASN A 125 22.18 9.37 -13.02
CA ASN A 125 23.09 8.26 -13.27
C ASN A 125 22.60 7.27 -14.35
N GLY A 126 21.39 7.49 -14.90
CA GLY A 126 20.77 6.67 -15.95
C GLY A 126 19.94 5.48 -15.44
N GLY A 127 20.01 5.15 -14.15
CA GLY A 127 19.27 4.04 -13.52
C GLY A 127 17.76 4.13 -13.71
N ALA A 128 17.17 5.31 -13.56
CA ALA A 128 15.72 5.53 -13.61
C ALA A 128 15.15 5.83 -15.01
N LYS A 129 15.95 5.69 -16.09
CA LYS A 129 15.52 6.00 -17.46
C LYS A 129 14.22 5.31 -17.88
N TYR A 130 14.01 4.08 -17.42
CA TYR A 130 12.85 3.24 -17.76
C TYR A 130 11.89 3.05 -16.59
N SER A 131 12.14 3.71 -15.46
CA SER A 131 11.30 3.61 -14.29
C SER A 131 10.07 4.51 -14.45
N GLU A 132 8.89 3.95 -14.21
CA GLU A 132 7.61 4.67 -14.25
C GLU A 132 7.44 5.63 -13.07
N GLY A 133 8.29 5.53 -12.05
CA GLY A 133 8.20 6.38 -10.88
C GLY A 133 8.79 5.76 -9.62
N VAL A 134 8.50 6.37 -8.48
CA VAL A 134 8.82 5.83 -7.17
C VAL A 134 7.66 6.12 -6.22
N TYR A 135 7.31 5.13 -5.41
CA TYR A 135 6.19 5.20 -4.47
C TYR A 135 6.64 4.79 -3.08
N ALA A 136 6.12 5.47 -2.06
CA ALA A 136 6.35 5.11 -0.67
C ALA A 136 5.08 5.31 0.16
N VAL A 137 4.83 4.39 1.07
CA VAL A 137 3.72 4.46 2.03
C VAL A 137 4.28 4.18 3.41
N ALA A 138 3.96 5.07 4.37
CA ALA A 138 4.29 4.90 5.77
C ALA A 138 3.02 4.80 6.61
N LEU A 139 2.96 3.80 7.48
CA LEU A 139 1.86 3.51 8.38
C LEU A 139 2.35 3.43 9.82
N ASN A 140 1.48 3.78 10.77
CA ASN A 140 1.61 3.30 12.13
C ASN A 140 1.11 1.84 12.18
N PRO A 141 1.99 0.85 12.47
CA PRO A 141 1.65 -0.56 12.31
C PRO A 141 0.59 -1.05 13.29
N LYS A 142 0.47 -0.40 14.46
CA LYS A 142 -0.45 -0.81 15.52
C LYS A 142 -1.86 -0.29 15.32
N THR A 143 -1.99 0.89 14.70
CA THR A 143 -3.26 1.61 14.63
C THR A 143 -3.86 1.67 13.23
N GLY A 144 -3.05 1.41 12.20
CA GLY A 144 -3.42 1.60 10.79
C GLY A 144 -3.41 3.06 10.34
N ALA A 145 -3.05 4.01 11.21
CA ALA A 145 -2.99 5.42 10.83
C ALA A 145 -1.95 5.62 9.71
N VAL A 146 -2.37 6.25 8.62
CA VAL A 146 -1.49 6.60 7.50
C VAL A 146 -0.63 7.79 7.91
N LEU A 147 0.68 7.62 7.88
CA LEU A 147 1.64 8.67 8.19
C LEU A 147 1.99 9.48 6.94
N SER A 148 2.17 8.80 5.80
CA SER A 148 2.34 9.43 4.48
C SER A 148 2.02 8.47 3.34
N MET A 149 1.57 9.02 2.21
CA MET A 149 1.33 8.32 0.95
C MET A 149 1.92 9.16 -0.18
N SER A 150 3.13 8.81 -0.58
CA SER A 150 3.95 9.60 -1.50
C SER A 150 4.19 8.83 -2.79
N GLY A 151 4.10 9.54 -3.91
CA GLY A 151 4.37 8.97 -5.22
C GLY A 151 4.84 10.02 -6.19
N LEU A 152 5.79 9.64 -7.04
CA LEU A 152 6.30 10.47 -8.12
C LEU A 152 6.23 9.66 -9.41
N LYS A 153 5.35 10.05 -10.32
CA LYS A 153 5.21 9.45 -11.64
C LYS A 153 6.18 10.09 -12.63
N HIS A 154 6.84 9.25 -13.39
CA HIS A 154 7.72 9.64 -14.49
C HIS A 154 7.09 9.21 -15.82
N ASP A 155 6.75 10.18 -16.65
CA ASP A 155 6.22 9.92 -17.98
C ASP A 155 7.35 9.56 -18.95
N LEU A 156 7.43 8.28 -19.35
CA LEU A 156 8.52 7.77 -20.18
C LEU A 156 8.56 8.37 -21.61
N ASN A 157 7.47 9.00 -22.07
CA ASN A 157 7.43 9.61 -23.40
C ASN A 157 7.98 11.04 -23.40
N THR A 158 7.67 11.80 -22.35
CA THR A 158 8.02 13.23 -22.24
C THR A 158 9.22 13.49 -21.32
N GLY A 159 9.51 12.57 -20.40
CA GLY A 159 10.46 12.74 -19.31
C GLY A 159 9.93 13.57 -18.13
N GLU A 160 8.65 13.95 -18.15
CA GLU A 160 8.06 14.81 -17.11
C GLU A 160 7.86 14.04 -15.78
N LEU A 161 8.13 14.72 -14.67
CA LEU A 161 7.91 14.22 -13.31
C LEU A 161 6.68 14.89 -12.69
N THR A 162 5.71 14.09 -12.29
CA THR A 162 4.42 14.56 -11.73
C THR A 162 4.12 13.89 -10.39
N PRO A 163 3.60 14.61 -9.39
CA PRO A 163 3.15 13.99 -8.13
C PRO A 163 2.03 12.98 -8.37
N ASP A 164 2.09 11.83 -7.70
CA ASP A 164 1.16 10.71 -7.88
C ASP A 164 0.92 9.93 -6.58
N SER A 165 0.40 10.59 -5.53
CA SER A 165 0.08 9.93 -4.25
C SER A 165 -0.94 8.79 -4.42
N LEU A 166 -1.89 8.93 -5.35
CA LEU A 166 -2.92 7.93 -5.62
C LEU A 166 -2.36 6.64 -6.24
N GLY A 167 -1.23 6.72 -6.95
CA GLY A 167 -0.50 5.54 -7.43
C GLY A 167 -0.17 4.52 -6.33
N THR A 168 -0.15 4.93 -5.06
CA THR A 168 0.02 4.01 -3.92
C THR A 168 -1.12 3.02 -3.70
N VAL A 169 -2.34 3.33 -4.19
CA VAL A 169 -3.54 2.48 -4.08
C VAL A 169 -4.09 2.04 -5.43
N THR A 170 -3.70 2.69 -6.53
CA THR A 170 -4.19 2.36 -7.88
C THR A 170 -3.22 1.51 -8.69
N ASN A 171 -1.91 1.75 -8.57
CA ASN A 171 -0.90 1.11 -9.42
C ASN A 171 -0.40 -0.18 -8.76
N VAL A 172 -0.09 -1.18 -9.59
CA VAL A 172 0.35 -2.49 -9.14
C VAL A 172 1.72 -2.83 -9.73
N PHE A 173 2.57 -3.46 -8.93
CA PHE A 173 3.94 -3.77 -9.31
C PHE A 173 4.33 -5.18 -8.88
N ILE A 174 5.24 -5.80 -9.63
CA ILE A 174 5.89 -7.05 -9.20
C ILE A 174 6.67 -6.74 -7.91
N PRO A 175 6.36 -7.40 -6.78
CA PRO A 175 6.93 -7.04 -5.49
C PRO A 175 8.37 -7.53 -5.30
N GLY A 176 8.75 -8.63 -5.96
CA GLY A 176 10.03 -9.31 -5.77
C GLY A 176 10.18 -9.91 -4.35
N SER A 177 11.44 -10.06 -3.93
CA SER A 177 11.81 -10.76 -2.68
C SER A 177 11.28 -10.19 -1.35
N VAL A 178 10.54 -9.07 -1.35
CA VAL A 178 9.94 -8.54 -0.11
C VAL A 178 8.91 -9.50 0.50
N VAL A 179 8.25 -10.33 -0.30
CA VAL A 179 7.13 -11.19 0.12
C VAL A 179 7.53 -12.53 0.75
N LYS A 180 8.82 -12.83 0.85
CA LYS A 180 9.30 -14.16 1.26
C LYS A 180 8.84 -14.60 2.66
N ALA A 181 8.60 -13.67 3.58
CA ALA A 181 8.02 -14.02 4.88
C ALA A 181 6.58 -14.55 4.75
N ALA A 182 5.77 -14.04 3.81
CA ALA A 182 4.45 -14.61 3.55
C ALA A 182 4.54 -16.04 2.99
N THR A 183 5.55 -16.34 2.16
CA THR A 183 5.77 -17.70 1.63
C THR A 183 6.22 -18.67 2.72
N ILE A 184 7.14 -18.25 3.60
CA ILE A 184 7.55 -19.05 4.76
C ILE A 184 6.35 -19.30 5.68
N SER A 185 5.53 -18.27 5.93
CA SER A 185 4.31 -18.39 6.75
C SER A 185 3.34 -19.43 6.18
N SER A 186 3.16 -19.44 4.86
CA SER A 186 2.33 -20.44 4.19
C SER A 186 2.91 -21.85 4.36
N GLY A 187 4.24 -21.96 4.42
CA GLY A 187 4.94 -23.20 4.77
C GLY A 187 4.60 -23.69 6.18
N TRP A 188 4.54 -22.82 7.19
CA TRP A 188 4.15 -23.20 8.55
C TRP A 188 2.66 -23.54 8.67
N GLU A 189 1.77 -22.71 8.12
CA GLU A 189 0.32 -22.94 8.12
C GLU A 189 -0.07 -24.28 7.50
N ASN A 190 0.66 -24.70 6.46
CA ASN A 190 0.42 -25.95 5.76
C ASN A 190 1.28 -27.12 6.26
N GLY A 191 2.02 -26.96 7.36
CA GLY A 191 2.83 -28.01 7.99
C GLY A 191 4.01 -28.49 7.15
N VAL A 192 4.48 -27.68 6.20
CA VAL A 192 5.63 -27.95 5.32
C VAL A 192 6.94 -27.57 6.00
N LEU A 193 6.91 -26.50 6.79
CA LEU A 193 8.03 -26.03 7.61
C LEU A 193 7.70 -26.24 9.08
N SER A 194 8.72 -26.48 9.91
CA SER A 194 8.60 -26.60 11.37
C SER A 194 9.65 -25.74 12.07
N GLY A 195 9.21 -24.69 12.77
CA GLY A 195 10.09 -23.72 13.42
C GLY A 195 11.10 -23.12 12.45
N ASN A 196 12.33 -22.92 12.91
CA ASN A 196 13.42 -22.36 12.10
C ASN A 196 14.09 -23.44 11.21
N GLN A 197 13.29 -24.13 10.40
CA GLN A 197 13.69 -25.32 9.66
C GLN A 197 14.92 -25.07 8.76
N THR A 198 15.87 -26.00 8.81
CA THR A 198 17.00 -26.03 7.90
C THR A 198 16.64 -26.73 6.59
N LEU A 199 16.90 -26.07 5.46
CA LEU A 199 16.87 -26.66 4.13
C LEU A 199 18.24 -26.51 3.47
N THR A 200 18.51 -27.31 2.44
CA THR A 200 19.72 -27.14 1.63
C THR A 200 19.45 -26.09 0.57
N ASP A 201 20.17 -24.97 0.61
CA ASP A 201 20.25 -24.05 -0.51
C ASP A 201 21.03 -24.70 -1.65
N GLN A 202 20.42 -24.77 -2.82
CA GLN A 202 20.99 -25.41 -4.00
C GLN A 202 20.33 -24.88 -5.27
N PRO A 203 20.99 -25.01 -6.44
CA PRO A 203 20.33 -24.75 -7.72
C PRO A 203 19.11 -25.65 -7.88
N ILE A 204 17.95 -25.05 -8.19
CA ILE A 204 16.73 -25.80 -8.44
C ILE A 204 16.59 -26.01 -9.94
N VAL A 205 16.66 -27.27 -10.38
CA VAL A 205 16.61 -27.67 -11.78
C VAL A 205 15.47 -28.66 -11.97
N PHE A 206 14.43 -28.23 -12.67
CA PHE A 206 13.36 -29.09 -13.13
C PHE A 206 13.73 -29.69 -14.49
N GLN A 207 13.11 -30.82 -14.83
CA GLN A 207 13.38 -31.47 -16.11
C GLN A 207 13.11 -30.51 -17.29
N GLY A 208 14.15 -30.25 -18.10
CA GLY A 208 14.04 -29.46 -19.32
C GLY A 208 13.89 -27.95 -19.12
N SER A 209 14.13 -27.43 -17.92
CA SER A 209 14.12 -25.99 -17.64
C SER A 209 15.51 -25.43 -17.39
N ALA A 210 15.65 -24.09 -17.47
CA ALA A 210 16.81 -23.41 -16.93
C ALA A 210 16.87 -23.60 -15.40
N PRO A 211 18.08 -23.57 -14.78
CA PRO A 211 18.21 -23.58 -13.34
C PRO A 211 17.66 -22.29 -12.71
N ILE A 212 16.98 -22.43 -11.57
CA ILE A 212 16.59 -21.32 -10.71
C ILE A 212 17.68 -21.13 -9.66
N TYR A 213 18.15 -19.89 -9.51
CA TYR A 213 19.18 -19.52 -8.56
C TYR A 213 18.71 -18.41 -7.60
N SER A 214 19.35 -18.36 -6.44
CA SER A 214 19.45 -17.15 -5.63
C SER A 214 20.49 -16.18 -6.22
N TRP A 215 20.56 -14.92 -5.76
CA TRP A 215 21.44 -13.91 -6.33
C TRP A 215 22.94 -14.26 -6.25
N TYR A 216 23.37 -15.03 -5.25
CA TYR A 216 24.75 -15.53 -5.10
C TYR A 216 25.11 -16.70 -6.03
N LYS A 217 24.18 -17.13 -6.89
CA LYS A 217 24.35 -18.16 -7.94
C LYS A 217 25.10 -19.40 -7.40
N LEU A 218 26.28 -19.72 -7.95
CA LEU A 218 27.09 -20.88 -7.58
C LEU A 218 28.29 -20.56 -6.68
N ALA A 219 28.49 -19.28 -6.30
CA ALA A 219 29.71 -18.85 -5.61
C ALA A 219 29.94 -19.54 -4.25
N TYR A 220 28.85 -20.02 -3.63
CA TYR A 220 28.88 -20.69 -2.33
C TYR A 220 28.56 -22.19 -2.41
N GLY A 221 28.40 -22.74 -3.62
CA GLY A 221 27.93 -24.12 -3.81
C GLY A 221 26.56 -24.36 -3.16
N SER A 222 26.30 -25.60 -2.73
CA SER A 222 25.11 -25.95 -1.96
C SER A 222 25.44 -26.05 -0.48
N PHE A 223 24.60 -25.49 0.38
CA PHE A 223 24.85 -25.41 1.82
C PHE A 223 23.55 -25.35 2.62
N PRO A 224 23.52 -25.81 3.88
CA PRO A 224 22.34 -25.72 4.73
C PRO A 224 22.07 -24.26 5.13
N ILE A 225 20.79 -23.87 5.14
CA ILE A 225 20.31 -22.58 5.62
C ILE A 225 19.02 -22.74 6.42
N THR A 226 18.85 -21.94 7.45
CA THR A 226 17.62 -21.83 8.25
C THR A 226 16.60 -20.88 7.62
N ALA A 227 15.36 -20.81 8.15
CA ALA A 227 14.36 -19.85 7.69
C ALA A 227 14.79 -18.38 7.95
N VAL A 228 15.43 -18.13 9.09
CA VAL A 228 16.04 -16.82 9.42
C VAL A 228 17.09 -16.44 8.36
N GLU A 229 18.04 -17.34 8.08
CA GLU A 229 19.10 -17.09 7.09
C GLU A 229 18.53 -16.99 5.66
N ALA A 230 17.46 -17.72 5.35
CA ALA A 230 16.78 -17.62 4.07
C ALA A 230 16.19 -16.21 3.84
N LEU A 231 15.71 -15.55 4.89
CA LEU A 231 15.30 -14.15 4.85
C LEU A 231 16.52 -13.21 4.75
N GLU A 232 17.54 -13.40 5.60
CA GLU A 232 18.77 -12.60 5.62
C GLU A 232 19.44 -12.55 4.24
N TYR A 233 19.64 -13.73 3.64
CA TYR A 233 20.35 -13.93 2.37
C TYR A 233 19.42 -13.80 1.17
N SER A 234 18.11 -13.71 1.40
CA SER A 234 17.09 -13.70 0.36
C SER A 234 17.20 -14.93 -0.56
N SER A 235 17.22 -16.14 0.01
CA SER A 235 17.28 -17.38 -0.76
C SER A 235 16.02 -17.59 -1.61
N ASN A 236 16.17 -17.83 -2.92
CA ASN A 236 15.07 -18.28 -3.78
C ASN A 236 14.88 -19.78 -3.64
N ALA A 237 15.96 -20.55 -3.50
CA ALA A 237 15.92 -22.00 -3.37
C ALA A 237 15.06 -22.45 -2.18
N TYR A 238 15.15 -21.76 -1.04
CA TYR A 238 14.32 -22.06 0.14
C TYR A 238 12.82 -21.83 -0.14
N MET A 239 12.48 -20.72 -0.81
CA MET A 239 11.08 -20.41 -1.16
C MET A 239 10.50 -21.41 -2.15
N VAL A 240 11.28 -21.79 -3.17
CA VAL A 240 10.86 -22.76 -4.18
C VAL A 240 10.69 -24.16 -3.57
N GLN A 241 11.60 -24.58 -2.69
CA GLN A 241 11.46 -25.85 -1.96
C GLN A 241 10.24 -25.85 -1.03
N THR A 242 9.96 -24.71 -0.38
CA THR A 242 8.74 -24.54 0.44
C THR A 242 7.47 -24.66 -0.42
N ALA A 243 7.44 -23.99 -1.58
CA ALA A 243 6.32 -24.08 -2.52
C ALA A 243 6.12 -25.52 -3.03
N LEU A 244 7.19 -26.24 -3.39
CA LEU A 244 7.08 -27.66 -3.74
C LEU A 244 6.47 -28.48 -2.60
N GLY A 245 6.87 -28.22 -1.35
CA GLY A 245 6.31 -28.87 -0.17
C GLY A 245 4.81 -28.60 0.01
N ILE A 246 4.34 -27.36 -0.21
CA ILE A 246 2.91 -26.99 -0.18
C ILE A 246 2.13 -27.78 -1.24
N MET A 247 2.76 -28.05 -2.38
CA MET A 247 2.24 -28.88 -3.46
C MET A 247 2.33 -30.39 -3.20
N GLY A 248 2.88 -30.79 -2.06
CA GLY A 248 3.04 -32.18 -1.62
C GLY A 248 4.24 -32.90 -2.22
N GLN A 249 5.26 -32.16 -2.67
CA GLN A 249 6.45 -32.72 -3.33
C GLN A 249 7.73 -32.23 -2.65
N THR A 250 8.72 -33.12 -2.51
CA THR A 250 10.06 -32.76 -2.06
C THR A 250 10.98 -32.66 -3.27
N TYR A 251 11.77 -31.58 -3.34
CA TYR A 251 12.68 -31.38 -4.46
C TYR A 251 13.67 -32.55 -4.62
N GLN A 252 13.86 -32.97 -5.87
CA GLN A 252 14.94 -33.84 -6.31
C GLN A 252 15.52 -33.24 -7.62
N PRO A 253 16.85 -33.24 -7.81
CA PRO A 253 17.45 -32.71 -9.04
C PRO A 253 16.88 -33.35 -10.31
N ASN A 254 16.50 -32.53 -11.29
CA ASN A 254 15.91 -32.94 -12.56
C ASN A 254 14.55 -33.65 -12.43
N MET A 255 13.82 -33.43 -11.34
CA MET A 255 12.49 -34.03 -11.17
C MET A 255 11.52 -33.60 -12.28
N PHE A 256 10.66 -34.53 -12.69
CA PHE A 256 9.39 -34.20 -13.34
C PHE A 256 8.38 -33.83 -12.26
N VAL A 257 7.71 -32.69 -12.44
CA VAL A 257 6.73 -32.21 -11.46
C VAL A 257 5.33 -32.68 -11.86
N GLY A 258 4.67 -33.41 -10.96
CA GLY A 258 3.26 -33.76 -11.14
C GLY A 258 2.37 -32.56 -10.79
N THR A 259 1.55 -32.08 -11.71
CA THR A 259 0.77 -30.83 -11.54
C THR A 259 -0.65 -31.02 -10.99
N SER A 260 -1.02 -32.22 -10.54
CA SER A 260 -2.37 -32.52 -10.04
C SER A 260 -2.79 -31.65 -8.85
N ASN A 261 -1.82 -31.23 -8.01
CA ASN A 261 -2.06 -30.40 -6.83
C ASN A 261 -1.80 -28.91 -7.08
N LEU A 262 -1.51 -28.49 -8.33
CA LEU A 262 -1.09 -27.12 -8.64
C LEU A 262 -2.13 -26.08 -8.22
N GLU A 263 -3.40 -26.33 -8.53
CA GLU A 263 -4.49 -25.40 -8.22
C GLU A 263 -4.66 -25.23 -6.71
N THR A 264 -4.67 -26.34 -5.98
CA THR A 264 -4.74 -26.34 -4.51
C THR A 264 -3.52 -25.65 -3.88
N ALA A 265 -2.32 -25.88 -4.41
CA ALA A 265 -1.08 -25.31 -3.88
C ALA A 265 -1.00 -23.79 -4.10
N MET A 266 -1.40 -23.30 -5.29
CA MET A 266 -1.51 -21.87 -5.56
C MET A 266 -2.59 -21.23 -4.68
N GLY A 267 -3.74 -21.88 -4.52
CA GLY A 267 -4.81 -21.42 -3.62
C GLY A 267 -4.34 -21.24 -2.18
N LYS A 268 -3.59 -22.21 -1.64
CA LYS A 268 -2.99 -22.13 -0.30
C LYS A 268 -1.99 -20.99 -0.17
N LEU A 269 -1.07 -20.86 -1.13
CA LEU A 269 -0.07 -19.78 -1.11
C LEU A 269 -0.73 -18.40 -1.16
N ARG A 270 -1.71 -18.21 -2.07
CA ARG A 270 -2.46 -16.96 -2.22
C ARG A 270 -3.36 -16.66 -1.02
N ALA A 271 -3.90 -17.68 -0.35
CA ALA A 271 -4.68 -17.50 0.88
C ALA A 271 -3.81 -16.86 1.98
N THR A 272 -2.62 -17.42 2.24
CA THR A 272 -1.68 -16.82 3.20
C THR A 272 -1.24 -15.42 2.79
N PHE A 273 -0.98 -15.18 1.50
CA PHE A 273 -0.68 -13.83 1.00
C PHE A 273 -1.82 -12.84 1.30
N GLY A 274 -3.07 -13.27 1.13
CA GLY A 274 -4.26 -12.48 1.45
C GLY A 274 -4.41 -12.17 2.95
N GLU A 275 -3.97 -13.05 3.86
CA GLU A 275 -3.96 -12.79 5.31
C GLU A 275 -3.07 -11.61 5.69
N TYR A 276 -2.05 -11.34 4.90
CA TYR A 276 -1.17 -10.17 5.02
C TYR A 276 -1.65 -8.95 4.22
N GLY A 277 -2.69 -9.10 3.40
CA GLY A 277 -3.21 -8.06 2.50
C GLY A 277 -2.65 -8.08 1.08
N LEU A 278 -1.76 -9.00 0.76
CA LEU A 278 -1.21 -9.16 -0.59
C LEU A 278 -2.26 -9.85 -1.49
N GLY A 279 -2.80 -9.12 -2.46
CA GLY A 279 -3.85 -9.65 -3.35
C GLY A 279 -5.27 -9.57 -2.77
N ALA A 280 -5.44 -8.93 -1.62
CA ALA A 280 -6.71 -8.69 -0.96
C ALA A 280 -6.94 -7.19 -0.72
N ALA A 281 -8.19 -6.78 -0.51
CA ALA A 281 -8.52 -5.39 -0.17
C ALA A 281 -7.89 -5.02 1.17
N THR A 282 -7.22 -3.88 1.23
CA THR A 282 -6.55 -3.36 2.44
C THR A 282 -7.53 -2.84 3.47
N GLY A 283 -8.72 -2.41 3.03
CA GLY A 283 -9.74 -1.81 3.87
C GLY A 283 -9.49 -0.33 4.12
N ILE A 284 -8.67 0.31 3.28
CA ILE A 284 -8.42 1.76 3.35
C ILE A 284 -9.73 2.55 3.21
N ASP A 285 -9.83 3.67 3.91
CA ASP A 285 -10.96 4.58 3.85
C ASP A 285 -10.91 5.49 2.62
N LEU A 286 -10.86 4.86 1.44
CA LEU A 286 -11.10 5.47 0.14
C LEU A 286 -12.17 4.66 -0.63
N PRO A 287 -12.88 5.28 -1.59
CA PRO A 287 -13.99 4.61 -2.25
C PRO A 287 -13.57 3.37 -3.05
N ASP A 288 -12.41 3.44 -3.69
CA ASP A 288 -11.88 2.38 -4.55
C ASP A 288 -10.39 2.18 -4.28
N GLU A 289 -9.96 0.92 -4.23
CA GLU A 289 -8.57 0.49 -4.19
C GLU A 289 -8.34 -0.66 -5.19
N SER A 290 -7.15 -0.70 -5.81
CA SER A 290 -6.76 -1.89 -6.57
C SER A 290 -6.39 -3.01 -5.61
N THR A 291 -6.95 -4.20 -5.80
CA THR A 291 -6.61 -5.38 -5.01
C THR A 291 -5.41 -6.15 -5.58
N GLY A 292 -4.66 -5.55 -6.52
CA GLY A 292 -3.55 -6.21 -7.19
C GLY A 292 -3.94 -6.86 -8.52
N PHE A 293 -2.93 -7.39 -9.24
CA PHE A 293 -3.12 -8.24 -10.41
C PHE A 293 -2.84 -9.69 -10.03
N VAL A 294 -3.91 -10.48 -9.88
CA VAL A 294 -3.85 -11.88 -9.44
C VAL A 294 -4.51 -12.76 -10.51
N PRO A 295 -3.77 -13.23 -11.53
CA PRO A 295 -4.36 -13.98 -12.64
C PRO A 295 -4.98 -15.31 -12.19
N LYS A 296 -6.20 -15.59 -12.68
CA LYS A 296 -6.87 -16.89 -12.47
C LYS A 296 -6.27 -18.00 -13.34
N GLU A 297 -5.78 -17.64 -14.52
CA GLU A 297 -5.04 -18.54 -15.41
C GLU A 297 -3.55 -18.44 -15.10
N TYR A 298 -2.94 -19.57 -14.77
CA TYR A 298 -1.52 -19.64 -14.44
C TYR A 298 -0.92 -21.01 -14.75
N SER A 299 0.39 -21.01 -14.99
CA SER A 299 1.18 -22.22 -15.22
C SER A 299 1.89 -22.67 -13.93
N PHE A 300 2.55 -23.84 -13.97
CA PHE A 300 3.46 -24.26 -12.90
C PHE A 300 4.62 -23.28 -12.70
N ALA A 301 5.17 -22.72 -13.79
CA ALA A 301 6.24 -21.73 -13.69
C ALA A 301 5.77 -20.49 -12.91
N ASN A 302 4.54 -20.03 -13.19
CA ASN A 302 3.93 -18.90 -12.48
C ASN A 302 3.77 -19.19 -10.97
N TYR A 303 3.40 -20.42 -10.59
CA TYR A 303 3.32 -20.81 -9.18
C TYR A 303 4.67 -20.71 -8.47
N ILE A 304 5.72 -21.26 -9.10
CA ILE A 304 7.07 -21.22 -8.54
C ILE A 304 7.59 -19.79 -8.45
N THR A 305 7.39 -18.96 -9.48
CA THR A 305 7.82 -17.55 -9.45
C THR A 305 7.02 -16.72 -8.46
N ASN A 306 5.75 -17.05 -8.21
CA ASN A 306 4.95 -16.35 -7.20
C ASN A 306 5.49 -16.54 -5.78
N ALA A 307 6.09 -17.69 -5.48
CA ALA A 307 6.69 -18.00 -4.17
C ALA A 307 7.88 -17.08 -3.80
N PHE A 308 8.45 -16.33 -4.75
CA PHE A 308 9.43 -15.29 -4.48
C PHE A 308 9.06 -13.93 -5.08
N GLY A 309 7.76 -13.73 -5.35
CA GLY A 309 7.18 -12.44 -5.70
C GLY A 309 7.41 -11.98 -7.14
N GLN A 310 7.51 -12.91 -8.09
CA GLN A 310 7.76 -12.65 -9.53
C GLN A 310 6.56 -13.01 -10.41
N PHE A 311 5.32 -12.93 -9.89
CA PHE A 311 4.12 -13.23 -10.67
C PHE A 311 2.96 -12.29 -10.33
N ASP A 312 2.30 -12.49 -9.19
CA ASP A 312 1.21 -11.60 -8.77
C ASP A 312 1.75 -10.18 -8.50
N ASN A 313 0.95 -9.15 -8.81
CA ASN A 313 1.35 -7.74 -8.62
C ASN A 313 0.52 -7.11 -7.52
N TYR A 314 1.16 -6.27 -6.70
CA TYR A 314 0.55 -5.66 -5.53
C TYR A 314 0.74 -4.14 -5.54
N THR A 315 -0.17 -3.44 -4.85
CA THR A 315 -0.05 -2.00 -4.66
C THR A 315 0.99 -1.66 -3.57
N PRO A 316 1.59 -0.46 -3.59
CA PRO A 316 2.42 0.01 -2.48
C PRO A 316 1.71 -0.03 -1.12
N MET A 317 0.41 0.28 -1.07
CA MET A 317 -0.40 0.19 0.16
C MET A 317 -0.52 -1.25 0.67
N GLN A 318 -0.73 -2.24 -0.21
CA GLN A 318 -0.74 -3.66 0.18
C GLN A 318 0.61 -4.10 0.77
N LEU A 319 1.73 -3.64 0.20
CA LEU A 319 3.06 -3.93 0.72
C LEU A 319 3.31 -3.29 2.10
N ALA A 320 2.83 -2.06 2.31
CA ALA A 320 2.91 -1.38 3.60
C ALA A 320 2.08 -2.10 4.66
N GLN A 321 0.85 -2.52 4.33
CA GLN A 321 0.01 -3.30 5.24
C GLN A 321 0.63 -4.67 5.57
N TYR A 322 1.26 -5.34 4.61
CA TYR A 322 1.97 -6.60 4.83
C TYR A 322 3.08 -6.46 5.87
N VAL A 323 3.97 -5.49 5.72
CA VAL A 323 5.06 -5.29 6.70
C VAL A 323 4.56 -4.74 8.02
N ALA A 324 3.51 -3.91 8.01
CA ALA A 324 2.83 -3.45 9.21
C ALA A 324 2.23 -4.62 10.01
N THR A 325 1.68 -5.62 9.32
CA THR A 325 1.13 -6.83 9.94
C THR A 325 2.23 -7.65 10.62
N ILE A 326 3.41 -7.79 9.99
CA ILE A 326 4.58 -8.42 10.64
C ILE A 326 5.01 -7.61 11.87
N ALA A 327 5.09 -6.28 11.75
CA ALA A 327 5.46 -5.38 12.83
C ALA A 327 4.43 -5.31 13.97
N ASN A 328 3.22 -5.85 13.76
CA ASN A 328 2.11 -5.89 14.70
C ASN A 328 1.76 -7.34 15.08
N ASP A 329 2.76 -8.21 15.19
CA ASP A 329 2.64 -9.59 15.69
C ASP A 329 1.59 -10.43 14.94
N GLY A 330 1.46 -10.20 13.63
CA GLY A 330 0.53 -10.90 12.75
C GLY A 330 -0.89 -10.35 12.74
N VAL A 331 -1.19 -9.30 13.51
CA VAL A 331 -2.51 -8.65 13.50
C VAL A 331 -2.57 -7.62 12.39
N ARG A 332 -3.38 -7.92 11.37
CA ARG A 332 -3.57 -7.06 10.21
C ARG A 332 -4.65 -6.02 10.51
N VAL A 333 -4.26 -4.75 10.42
CA VAL A 333 -5.12 -3.60 10.68
C VAL A 333 -5.44 -2.86 9.38
N ALA A 334 -6.68 -2.37 9.25
CA ALA A 334 -7.09 -1.54 8.12
C ALA A 334 -6.37 -0.18 8.15
N PRO A 335 -5.68 0.23 7.07
CA PRO A 335 -5.13 1.57 6.96
C PRO A 335 -6.25 2.60 6.99
N ARG A 336 -6.01 3.77 7.59
CA ARG A 336 -6.96 4.89 7.58
C ARG A 336 -6.26 6.23 7.46
N ILE A 337 -6.84 7.10 6.65
CA ILE A 337 -6.39 8.47 6.40
C ILE A 337 -7.08 9.45 7.35
N VAL A 338 -8.30 9.17 7.80
CA VAL A 338 -9.01 10.04 8.76
C VAL A 338 -8.71 9.63 10.19
N GLU A 339 -8.28 10.62 10.99
CA GLU A 339 -8.02 10.48 12.43
C GLU A 339 -9.31 10.53 13.24
N GLY A 340 -10.18 11.51 12.93
CA GLY A 340 -11.41 11.78 13.66
C GLY A 340 -12.31 12.81 12.98
N ILE A 341 -13.55 12.85 13.44
CA ILE A 341 -14.62 13.75 13.02
C ILE A 341 -14.76 14.85 14.07
N TYR A 342 -14.85 16.10 13.60
CA TYR A 342 -14.83 17.30 14.42
C TYR A 342 -16.01 18.22 14.11
N GLY A 343 -16.53 18.89 15.14
CA GLY A 343 -17.57 19.90 15.00
C GLY A 343 -17.02 21.21 14.43
N ASN A 344 -17.82 22.27 14.51
CA ASN A 344 -17.46 23.61 14.06
C ASN A 344 -17.29 24.54 15.27
N ASN A 345 -16.28 25.42 15.23
CA ASN A 345 -16.16 26.51 16.22
C ASN A 345 -17.03 27.72 15.85
N ASP A 346 -17.08 28.75 16.72
CA ASP A 346 -17.90 29.96 16.52
C ASP A 346 -17.61 30.72 15.22
N LYS A 347 -16.42 30.55 14.64
CA LYS A 347 -16.02 31.17 13.36
C LYS A 347 -16.27 30.24 12.15
N GLY A 348 -16.86 29.08 12.36
CA GLY A 348 -17.08 28.06 11.32
C GLY A 348 -15.83 27.26 10.93
N GLY A 349 -14.74 27.34 11.71
CA GLY A 349 -13.54 26.52 11.53
C GLY A 349 -13.59 25.20 12.31
N LEU A 350 -12.45 24.54 12.46
CA LEU A 350 -12.33 23.29 13.22
C LEU A 350 -12.76 23.48 14.69
N GLY A 351 -13.72 22.68 15.15
CA GLY A 351 -14.25 22.68 16.52
C GLY A 351 -13.75 21.50 17.36
N GLU A 352 -14.56 21.08 18.33
CA GLU A 352 -14.24 19.96 19.23
C GLU A 352 -14.40 18.58 18.55
N LEU A 353 -13.73 17.57 19.11
CA LEU A 353 -13.83 16.19 18.65
C LEU A 353 -15.25 15.66 18.88
N ILE A 354 -15.88 15.14 17.83
CA ILE A 354 -17.16 14.44 17.90
C ILE A 354 -16.91 12.94 18.06
N GLN A 355 -16.04 12.38 17.22
CA GLN A 355 -15.79 10.94 17.19
C GLN A 355 -14.38 10.65 16.63
N ALA A 356 -13.59 9.86 17.34
CA ALA A 356 -12.35 9.30 16.79
C ALA A 356 -12.67 8.13 15.85
N ILE A 357 -11.88 7.94 14.79
CA ILE A 357 -11.97 6.72 13.98
C ILE A 357 -11.11 5.65 14.67
N ASP A 358 -11.75 4.60 15.16
CA ASP A 358 -11.07 3.54 15.89
C ASP A 358 -10.22 2.65 14.99
N THR A 359 -9.21 2.02 15.58
CA THR A 359 -8.42 0.98 14.92
C THR A 359 -9.30 -0.23 14.59
N LYS A 360 -9.25 -0.67 13.32
CA LYS A 360 -10.03 -1.80 12.83
C LYS A 360 -9.12 -2.97 12.48
N GLU A 361 -9.09 -3.98 13.35
CA GLU A 361 -8.46 -5.26 13.05
C GLU A 361 -9.27 -6.01 11.99
N ILE A 362 -8.58 -6.55 10.98
CA ILE A 362 -9.19 -7.31 9.87
C ILE A 362 -9.10 -8.81 10.16
N ASN A 363 -7.89 -9.29 10.45
CA ASN A 363 -7.59 -10.68 10.76
C ASN A 363 -6.25 -10.78 11.51
N LYS A 364 -5.96 -11.97 12.04
CA LYS A 364 -4.64 -12.34 12.54
C LYS A 364 -4.09 -13.49 11.70
N VAL A 365 -2.83 -13.40 11.28
CA VAL A 365 -2.15 -14.45 10.51
C VAL A 365 -2.06 -15.72 11.34
N ASN A 366 -2.37 -16.86 10.72
CA ASN A 366 -2.52 -18.14 11.42
C ASN A 366 -1.19 -18.88 11.65
N ILE A 367 -0.22 -18.22 12.29
CA ILE A 367 1.06 -18.84 12.71
C ILE A 367 1.29 -18.68 14.22
N SER A 368 2.21 -19.47 14.77
CA SER A 368 2.55 -19.38 16.19
C SER A 368 3.32 -18.10 16.50
N GLU A 369 3.28 -17.64 17.75
CA GLU A 369 4.09 -16.50 18.21
C GLU A 369 5.60 -16.76 18.03
N SER A 370 6.04 -18.00 18.22
CA SER A 370 7.43 -18.39 17.96
C SER A 370 7.81 -18.33 16.48
N ASP A 371 6.90 -18.66 15.58
CA ASP A 371 7.13 -18.54 14.13
C ASP A 371 7.15 -17.06 13.70
N MET A 372 6.28 -16.23 14.27
CA MET A 372 6.33 -14.78 14.09
C MET A 372 7.66 -14.20 14.57
N ALA A 373 8.16 -14.63 15.73
CA ALA A 373 9.47 -14.22 16.24
C ALA A 373 10.64 -14.65 15.32
N ILE A 374 10.51 -15.79 14.61
CA ILE A 374 11.47 -16.20 13.57
C ILE A 374 11.44 -15.22 12.39
N LEU A 375 10.27 -14.75 11.96
CA LEU A 375 10.17 -13.71 10.92
C LEU A 375 10.80 -12.39 11.37
N HIS A 376 10.54 -11.96 12.61
CA HIS A 376 11.16 -10.78 13.20
C HIS A 376 12.69 -10.90 13.21
N GLN A 377 13.20 -12.02 13.67
CA GLN A 377 14.64 -12.28 13.69
C GLN A 377 15.25 -12.28 12.28
N GLY A 378 14.55 -12.84 11.29
CA GLY A 378 14.95 -12.78 9.89
C GLY A 378 15.04 -11.35 9.37
N PHE A 379 14.01 -10.53 9.60
CA PHE A 379 13.98 -9.12 9.19
C PHE A 379 15.04 -8.27 9.92
N TYR A 380 15.34 -8.60 11.18
CA TYR A 380 16.42 -7.97 11.94
C TYR A 380 17.80 -8.32 11.36
N GLN A 381 18.04 -9.59 11.02
CA GLN A 381 19.32 -10.01 10.46
C GLN A 381 19.53 -9.51 9.03
N VAL A 382 18.48 -9.28 8.25
CA VAL A 382 18.62 -8.61 6.94
C VAL A 382 19.35 -7.27 7.05
N SER A 383 19.13 -6.51 8.12
CA SER A 383 19.71 -5.18 8.34
C SER A 383 20.94 -5.18 9.26
N HIS A 384 21.04 -6.11 10.21
CA HIS A 384 22.11 -6.16 11.22
C HIS A 384 23.11 -7.31 11.02
N GLY A 385 22.86 -8.17 10.03
CA GLY A 385 23.68 -9.33 9.73
C GLY A 385 25.10 -8.95 9.27
N THR A 386 26.06 -9.77 9.70
CA THR A 386 27.49 -9.61 9.37
C THR A 386 27.95 -10.58 8.28
N SER A 387 27.06 -11.42 7.76
CA SER A 387 27.36 -12.36 6.70
C SER A 387 27.71 -11.64 5.39
N PRO A 388 28.62 -12.15 4.55
CA PRO A 388 28.81 -11.60 3.20
C PRO A 388 27.53 -11.69 2.36
N LEU A 389 26.57 -12.56 2.72
CA LEU A 389 25.30 -12.73 2.02
C LEU A 389 24.17 -11.82 2.54
N THR A 390 24.37 -11.08 3.63
CA THR A 390 23.34 -10.17 4.19
C THR A 390 22.91 -9.13 3.15
N THR A 391 21.61 -9.04 2.89
CA THR A 391 21.08 -8.28 1.74
C THR A 391 20.67 -6.83 2.03
N GLY A 392 20.57 -6.42 3.30
CA GLY A 392 19.92 -5.16 3.68
C GLY A 392 20.69 -4.28 4.65
N ARG A 393 22.02 -4.40 4.77
CA ARG A 393 22.84 -3.53 5.65
C ARG A 393 22.63 -2.03 5.42
N ALA A 394 22.20 -1.64 4.21
CA ALA A 394 21.84 -0.27 3.89
C ALA A 394 20.69 0.30 4.74
N PHE A 395 19.84 -0.54 5.35
CA PHE A 395 18.84 -0.09 6.31
C PHE A 395 19.48 0.50 7.58
N SER A 396 20.64 -0.01 8.01
CA SER A 396 21.26 0.36 9.29
C SER A 396 22.31 1.47 9.15
N ASP A 397 22.84 1.70 7.94
CA ASP A 397 23.87 2.70 7.67
C ASP A 397 23.33 4.12 7.91
N GLY A 398 23.67 4.74 9.04
CA GLY A 398 23.17 6.07 9.43
C GLY A 398 21.72 6.09 9.95
N ALA A 399 21.18 4.93 10.34
CA ALA A 399 19.86 4.87 10.98
C ALA A 399 19.88 5.48 12.39
N THR A 400 18.84 6.24 12.74
CA THR A 400 18.67 6.87 14.06
C THR A 400 18.02 5.94 15.10
N VAL A 401 17.40 4.86 14.64
CA VAL A 401 16.77 3.80 15.43
C VAL A 401 17.06 2.44 14.80
N SER A 402 16.88 1.34 15.56
CA SER A 402 17.05 -0.02 15.02
C SER A 402 15.96 -0.35 14.00
N ILE A 403 16.34 -0.56 12.73
CA ILE A 403 15.42 -0.85 11.62
C ILE A 403 15.48 -2.33 11.27
N SER A 404 14.32 -2.98 11.22
CA SER A 404 14.18 -4.34 10.67
C SER A 404 13.43 -4.27 9.35
N GLY A 405 13.82 -5.08 8.36
CA GLY A 405 13.23 -4.96 7.04
C GLY A 405 13.60 -6.07 6.08
N LYS A 406 13.06 -6.00 4.87
CA LYS A 406 13.36 -6.92 3.78
C LYS A 406 13.52 -6.17 2.47
N THR A 407 14.61 -6.48 1.78
CA THR A 407 14.87 -5.97 0.43
C THR A 407 14.14 -6.79 -0.62
N GLY A 408 13.66 -6.11 -1.65
CA GLY A 408 13.10 -6.65 -2.87
C GLY A 408 14.04 -6.43 -4.04
N THR A 409 14.21 -7.46 -4.84
CA THR A 409 14.75 -7.33 -6.19
C THR A 409 13.83 -8.13 -7.08
N GLY A 410 13.08 -7.40 -7.91
CA GLY A 410 12.23 -7.98 -8.93
C GLY A 410 12.97 -7.99 -10.27
N GLU A 411 13.54 -9.12 -10.71
CA GLU A 411 14.20 -9.21 -12.02
C GLU A 411 13.15 -8.94 -13.12
N SER A 412 13.46 -8.02 -14.03
CA SER A 412 12.62 -7.60 -15.14
C SER A 412 13.48 -7.24 -16.35
N TYR A 413 12.81 -6.96 -17.48
CA TYR A 413 13.44 -6.48 -18.70
C TYR A 413 12.69 -5.24 -19.18
N VAL A 414 13.44 -4.23 -19.59
CA VAL A 414 12.91 -2.97 -20.16
C VAL A 414 13.18 -2.90 -21.66
N ALA A 415 12.78 -1.79 -22.29
CA ALA A 415 12.85 -1.62 -23.75
C ALA A 415 14.22 -1.98 -24.34
N GLY A 416 14.23 -2.80 -25.40
CA GLY A 416 15.45 -3.30 -26.02
C GLY A 416 16.05 -4.55 -25.35
N GLY A 417 15.36 -5.15 -24.37
CA GLY A 417 15.82 -6.35 -23.66
C GLY A 417 16.88 -6.07 -22.61
N GLN A 418 17.05 -4.81 -22.21
CA GLN A 418 17.97 -4.43 -21.14
C GLN A 418 17.44 -4.97 -19.80
N GLU A 419 18.32 -5.59 -19.03
CA GLU A 419 18.00 -6.04 -17.67
C GLU A 419 17.71 -4.84 -16.75
N ALA A 420 16.66 -4.99 -15.94
CA ALA A 420 16.26 -4.02 -14.93
C ALA A 420 15.76 -4.75 -13.70
N ASN A 421 15.77 -4.05 -12.56
CA ASN A 421 15.29 -4.58 -11.30
C ASN A 421 14.24 -3.65 -10.68
N ASN A 422 13.21 -4.23 -10.07
CA ASN A 422 12.38 -3.52 -9.11
C ASN A 422 13.14 -3.49 -7.78
N THR A 423 13.61 -2.32 -7.37
CA THR A 423 14.42 -2.10 -6.15
C THR A 423 13.53 -1.80 -4.96
N ASN A 424 12.54 -2.66 -4.73
CA ASN A 424 11.56 -2.49 -3.65
C ASN A 424 12.19 -2.75 -2.28
N ALA A 425 11.57 -2.21 -1.23
CA ALA A 425 11.95 -2.49 0.15
C ALA A 425 10.75 -2.33 1.07
N VAL A 426 10.70 -3.15 2.12
CA VAL A 426 9.77 -2.98 3.24
C VAL A 426 10.55 -2.96 4.55
N ALA A 427 10.15 -2.12 5.50
CA ALA A 427 10.84 -2.00 6.78
C ALA A 427 9.89 -1.53 7.89
N TYR A 428 10.26 -1.75 9.14
CA TYR A 428 9.60 -1.18 10.30
C TYR A 428 10.62 -0.82 11.39
N ALA A 429 10.22 0.12 12.24
CA ALA A 429 11.07 0.62 13.32
C ALA A 429 10.26 1.30 14.44
N PRO A 430 10.85 1.44 15.65
CA PRO A 430 12.01 0.70 16.13
C PRO A 430 11.76 -0.81 16.18
N THR A 431 12.79 -1.63 16.01
CA THR A 431 12.67 -3.11 15.95
C THR A 431 11.94 -3.68 17.18
N GLU A 432 12.28 -3.23 18.38
CA GLU A 432 11.72 -3.79 19.63
C GLU A 432 10.29 -3.32 19.93
N ASN A 433 9.88 -2.18 19.39
CA ASN A 433 8.56 -1.60 19.65
C ASN A 433 8.12 -0.77 18.42
N PRO A 434 7.62 -1.42 17.35
CA PRO A 434 7.37 -0.74 16.09
C PRO A 434 6.34 0.38 16.20
N GLN A 435 6.68 1.54 15.64
CA GLN A 435 5.84 2.75 15.59
C GLN A 435 5.62 3.25 14.16
N ILE A 436 6.49 2.85 13.23
CA ILE A 436 6.38 3.11 11.80
C ILE A 436 6.68 1.83 11.02
N ALA A 437 5.90 1.59 9.98
CA ALA A 437 6.11 0.57 8.97
C ALA A 437 6.05 1.24 7.58
N VAL A 438 7.02 0.96 6.73
CA VAL A 438 7.20 1.63 5.43
C VAL A 438 7.36 0.60 4.31
N ALA A 439 6.73 0.85 3.17
CA ALA A 439 7.03 0.18 1.92
C ALA A 439 7.49 1.20 0.87
N VAL A 440 8.53 0.86 0.13
CA VAL A 440 9.07 1.62 -1.00
C VAL A 440 9.04 0.73 -2.23
N VAL A 441 8.49 1.26 -3.31
CA VAL A 441 8.40 0.60 -4.62
C VAL A 441 9.09 1.46 -5.66
N PHE A 442 10.14 0.91 -6.27
CA PHE A 442 10.93 1.58 -7.31
C PHE A 442 11.08 0.59 -8.48
N PRO A 443 10.12 0.58 -9.42
CA PRO A 443 10.10 -0.35 -10.53
C PRO A 443 11.16 -0.02 -11.60
N HIS A 444 11.58 -1.05 -12.33
CA HIS A 444 12.37 -0.92 -13.56
C HIS A 444 13.63 -0.04 -13.46
N ASN A 445 14.31 -0.09 -12.32
CA ASN A 445 15.59 0.57 -12.12
C ASN A 445 16.71 -0.27 -12.79
N THR A 446 17.48 0.36 -13.68
CA THR A 446 18.58 -0.26 -14.43
C THR A 446 19.93 -0.16 -13.73
N ASN A 447 20.01 0.50 -12.57
CA ASN A 447 21.17 0.44 -11.70
C ASN A 447 21.21 -0.89 -10.94
N LEU A 448 21.85 -1.88 -11.54
CA LEU A 448 21.98 -3.23 -10.97
C LEU A 448 23.03 -3.30 -9.85
N THR A 449 23.81 -2.22 -9.62
CA THR A 449 24.95 -2.23 -8.70
C THR A 449 24.61 -1.78 -7.29
N LYS A 450 23.65 -0.86 -7.14
CA LYS A 450 23.25 -0.31 -5.84
C LYS A 450 21.73 -0.26 -5.74
N ASN A 451 21.17 -1.06 -4.85
CA ASN A 451 19.75 -1.02 -4.53
C ASN A 451 19.46 0.18 -3.60
N VAL A 452 18.72 1.18 -4.11
CA VAL A 452 18.37 2.40 -3.37
C VAL A 452 17.12 2.26 -2.49
N GLY A 453 16.25 1.27 -2.74
CA GLY A 453 15.00 1.08 -1.98
C GLY A 453 15.20 1.04 -0.46
N PRO A 454 16.15 0.25 0.06
CA PRO A 454 16.42 0.18 1.50
C PRO A 454 16.91 1.51 2.10
N ALA A 455 17.69 2.28 1.34
CA ALA A 455 18.17 3.59 1.77
C ALA A 455 17.04 4.63 1.82
N ILE A 456 16.13 4.60 0.84
CA ILE A 456 14.92 5.44 0.83
C ILE A 456 14.06 5.11 2.05
N ALA A 457 13.79 3.82 2.30
CA ALA A 457 13.00 3.39 3.46
C ALA A 457 13.63 3.80 4.79
N ARG A 458 14.96 3.66 4.94
CA ARG A 458 15.72 4.15 6.09
C ARG A 458 15.52 5.66 6.28
N ASP A 459 15.68 6.43 5.23
CA ASP A 459 15.62 7.89 5.32
C ASP A 459 14.20 8.39 5.65
N ILE A 460 13.15 7.71 5.17
CA ILE A 460 11.77 7.96 5.59
C ILE A 460 11.59 7.71 7.10
N ILE A 461 12.12 6.60 7.61
CA ILE A 461 12.06 6.28 9.05
C ILE A 461 12.85 7.31 9.86
N ASN A 462 14.02 7.72 9.39
CA ASN A 462 14.83 8.76 10.02
C ASN A 462 14.09 10.11 10.06
N LEU A 463 13.44 10.50 8.96
CA LEU A 463 12.60 11.70 8.93
C LEU A 463 11.49 11.60 9.98
N TYR A 464 10.77 10.46 10.03
CA TYR A 464 9.67 10.29 10.99
C TYR A 464 10.15 10.44 12.44
N ASN A 465 11.25 9.78 12.80
CA ASN A 465 11.86 9.82 14.14
C ASN A 465 12.49 11.18 14.49
N GLN A 466 12.77 12.03 13.50
CA GLN A 466 13.16 13.41 13.74
C GLN A 466 11.96 14.31 14.06
N HIS A 467 10.79 13.97 13.51
CA HIS A 467 9.56 14.76 13.64
C HIS A 467 8.70 14.38 14.87
N HIS A 468 8.80 13.15 15.35
CA HIS A 468 7.99 12.56 16.44
C HIS A 468 8.90 11.77 17.38
#